data_AF-Q840L0-F1
#
_entry.id   AF-Q840L0-F1
#
_cell.length_a   1.000
_cell.length_b   1.000
_cell.length_c   1.000
_cell.angle_alpha   90.00
_cell.angle_beta   90.00
_cell.angle_gamma   90.00
#
_symmetry.space_group_name_H-M   'P 1'
#
loop_
_entity.id
_entity.type
_entity.pdbx_description
1 polymer ?
#
loop_
_entity_poly.entity_id
_entity_poly.type
_entity_poly.pdbx_seq_one_letter_code
_entity_poly.pdbx_strand_id
1 'polypeptide(L)' 'LARVGRYKVNKKLGITENPADTTSTTLTEEDVVATIEYLVRLHQGDKTMTVPGGVEVPVEVDD' A
#
# COMPACT_ATOMS: atom_id res chain seq x y z
N LEU A 1 -13.21 -3.51 4.44
CA LEU A 1 -12.18 -4.45 3.99
C LEU A 1 -12.34 -5.76 4.76
N ALA A 2 -12.61 -6.86 4.05
CA ALA A 2 -12.47 -8.21 4.63
C ALA A 2 -10.98 -8.56 4.80
N ARG A 3 -10.67 -9.61 5.56
CA ARG A 3 -9.28 -10.03 5.91
C ARG A 3 -8.35 -10.09 4.70
N VAL A 4 -8.79 -10.71 3.60
CA VAL A 4 -7.98 -10.84 2.37
C VAL A 4 -7.79 -9.49 1.68
N GLY A 5 -8.82 -8.63 1.68
CA GLY A 5 -8.75 -7.29 1.11
C GLY A 5 -7.73 -6.42 1.85
N ARG A 6 -7.76 -6.44 3.20
CA ARG A 6 -6.79 -5.70 4.01
C ARG A 6 -5.36 -6.19 3.78
N TYR A 7 -5.18 -7.51 3.76
CA TYR A 7 -3.87 -8.11 3.48
C TYR A 7 -3.30 -7.67 2.14
N LYS A 8 -4.11 -7.67 1.07
CA LYS A 8 -3.67 -7.23 -0.27
C LYS A 8 -3.23 -5.76 -0.27
N VAL A 9 -4.01 -4.88 0.36
CA VAL A 9 -3.68 -3.45 0.49
C VAL A 9 -2.35 -3.28 1.24
N ASN A 10 -2.22 -3.89 2.41
CA ASN A 10 -1.00 -3.81 3.22
C ASN A 10 0.22 -4.33 2.47
N LYS A 11 0.07 -5.44 1.72
CA LYS A 11 1.15 -6.02 0.94
C LYS A 11 1.57 -5.15 -0.24
N LYS A 12 0.61 -4.58 -0.98
CA LYS A 12 0.89 -3.77 -2.17
C LYS A 12 1.49 -2.40 -1.80
N LEU A 13 1.00 -1.80 -0.71
CA LEU A 13 1.38 -0.45 -0.29
C LEU A 13 2.41 -0.44 0.85
N GLY A 14 2.88 -1.58 1.35
CA GLY A 14 3.90 -1.65 2.41
C GLY A 14 3.53 -1.02 3.75
N ILE A 15 2.25 -0.75 4.00
CA ILE A 15 1.73 0.04 5.15
C ILE A 15 2.11 -0.57 6.52
N THR A 16 2.47 -1.85 6.56
CA THR A 16 2.86 -2.54 7.80
C THR A 16 4.01 -3.50 7.53
N GLU A 17 4.95 -3.63 8.48
CA GLU A 17 6.03 -4.62 8.41
C GLU A 17 5.51 -6.06 8.19
N ASN A 18 4.40 -6.39 8.84
CA ASN A 18 3.68 -7.64 8.62
C ASN A 18 2.25 -7.37 8.13
N PRO A 19 1.94 -7.66 6.84
CA PRO A 19 0.63 -7.41 6.26
C PRO A 19 -0.56 -8.09 6.97
N ALA A 20 -0.29 -9.12 7.80
CA ALA A 20 -1.31 -9.86 8.53
C ALA A 20 -1.71 -9.21 9.88
N ASP A 21 -0.96 -8.23 10.38
CA ASP A 21 -1.12 -7.72 11.76
C ASP A 21 -2.26 -6.68 11.90
N THR A 22 -2.77 -6.15 10.78
CA THR A 22 -3.89 -5.21 10.84
C THR A 22 -5.24 -5.92 10.84
N THR A 23 -6.06 -5.61 11.85
CA THR A 23 -7.45 -6.08 11.98
C THR A 23 -8.49 -5.06 11.52
N SER A 24 -8.07 -3.86 11.10
CA SER A 24 -8.99 -2.83 10.62
C SER A 24 -9.84 -3.34 9.46
N THR A 25 -11.16 -3.24 9.64
CA THR A 25 -12.15 -3.61 8.63
C THR A 25 -12.62 -2.41 7.81
N THR A 26 -12.11 -1.21 8.08
CA THR A 26 -12.42 0.01 7.35
C THR A 26 -11.14 0.57 6.70
N LEU A 27 -11.32 1.36 5.64
CA LEU A 27 -10.22 2.15 5.08
C LEU A 27 -9.78 3.18 6.12
N THR A 28 -8.47 3.28 6.32
CA THR A 28 -7.86 4.35 7.14
C THR A 28 -7.43 5.49 6.23
N GLU A 29 -7.14 6.65 6.84
CA GLU A 29 -6.57 7.79 6.11
C GLU A 29 -5.23 7.44 5.46
N GLU A 30 -4.39 6.69 6.17
CA GLU A 30 -3.10 6.21 5.67
C GLU A 30 -3.24 5.36 4.40
N ASP A 31 -4.27 4.50 4.33
CA ASP A 31 -4.54 3.71 3.13
C ASP A 31 -4.80 4.61 1.91
N VAL A 32 -5.59 5.67 2.12
CA VAL A 32 -5.98 6.61 1.05
C VAL A 32 -4.77 7.41 0.57
N VAL A 33 -3.98 7.95 1.50
CA VAL A 33 -2.77 8.72 1.18
C VAL A 33 -1.77 7.85 0.42
N ALA A 34 -1.45 6.66 0.94
CA ALA A 34 -0.52 5.74 0.29
C ALA A 34 -1.00 5.29 -1.11
N THR A 35 -2.32 5.09 -1.27
CA THR A 35 -2.89 4.73 -2.58
C THR A 35 -2.78 5.87 -3.59
N ILE A 36 -3.08 7.11 -3.20
CA ILE A 36 -2.96 8.26 -4.10
C ILE A 36 -1.50 8.47 -4.50
N GLU A 37 -0.59 8.39 -3.52
CA GLU A 37 0.85 8.52 -3.75
C GLU A 37 1.37 7.45 -4.72
N TYR A 38 0.93 6.19 -4.54
CA TYR A 38 1.22 5.08 -5.45
C TYR A 38 0.79 5.37 -6.88
N LEU A 39 -0.45 5.86 -7.07
CA LEU A 39 -0.99 6.16 -8.40
C LEU A 39 -0.24 7.30 -9.09
N VAL A 40 0.15 8.33 -8.33
CA VAL A 40 0.95 9.45 -8.87
C VAL A 40 2.32 8.96 -9.33
N ARG A 41 3.00 8.15 -8.53
CA ARG A 41 4.30 7.57 -8.90
C ARG A 41 4.20 6.63 -10.09
N LEU A 42 3.18 5.78 -10.11
CA LEU A 42 2.89 4.91 -11.25
C LEU A 42 2.70 5.73 -12.53
N HIS A 43 1.97 6.84 -12.44
CA HIS A 43 1.78 7.77 -13.55
C HIS A 43 3.08 8.45 -14.00
N GLN A 44 3.97 8.78 -13.05
CA GLN A 44 5.30 9.36 -13.34
C GLN A 44 6.29 8.34 -13.92
N GLY A 45 5.97 7.04 -13.85
CA GLY A 45 6.83 5.97 -14.34
C GLY A 45 7.86 5.48 -13.33
N ASP A 46 7.77 5.93 -12.08
CA ASP A 46 8.61 5.46 -10.97
C ASP A 46 8.43 3.94 -10.77
N LYS A 47 9.50 3.28 -10.33
CA LYS A 47 9.53 1.83 -10.13
C LYS A 47 9.47 1.41 -8.68
N THR A 48 9.75 2.33 -7.76
CA THR A 48 9.75 2.10 -6.33
C THR A 48 9.18 3.30 -5.61
N MET A 49 8.73 3.07 -4.38
CA MET A 49 8.37 4.13 -3.45
C MET A 49 8.70 3.77 -2.02
N THR A 50 9.03 4.78 -1.23
CA THR A 50 9.20 4.64 0.21
C THR A 50 7.91 5.01 0.91
N VAL A 51 7.34 4.07 1.65
CA VAL A 51 6.10 4.26 2.41
C VAL A 51 6.39 4.71 3.85
N PRO A 52 5.37 5.20 4.59
CA PRO A 52 5.51 5.43 6.03
C PRO A 52 6.12 4.21 6.73
N GLY A 53 7.18 4.42 7.51
CA GLY A 53 7.97 3.33 8.10
C GLY A 53 9.29 3.01 7.37
N GLY A 54 9.59 3.67 6.25
CA GLY A 54 10.88 3.57 5.57
C GLY A 54 11.06 2.31 4.70
N VAL A 55 9.99 1.54 4.51
CA VAL A 55 9.99 0.35 3.66
C VAL A 55 9.91 0.77 2.19
N GLU A 56 10.76 0.19 1.35
CA GLU A 56 10.67 0.37 -0.10
C GLU A 56 9.75 -0.69 -0.71
N VAL A 57 8.78 -0.25 -1.51
CA VAL A 57 7.85 -1.14 -2.24
C VAL A 57 7.88 -0.86 -3.74
N PRO A 58 7.69 -1.89 -4.58
CA PRO A 58 7.62 -1.72 -6.03
C PRO A 58 6.35 -0.97 -6.45
N VAL A 59 6.48 -0.17 -7.51
CA VAL A 59 5.37 0.54 -8.16
C VAL A 59 5.20 -0.01 -9.56
N GLU A 60 4.14 -0.79 -9.76
CA GLU A 60 3.87 -1.52 -10.99
C GLU A 60 2.36 -1.75 -11.22
N VAL A 61 1.97 -1.93 -12.46
CA VAL A 61 0.59 -2.39 -12.76
C VAL A 61 0.44 -3.84 -12.29
N ASP A 62 -0.75 -4.16 -11.77
CA ASP A 62 -1.11 -5.56 -11.53
C ASP A 62 -1.59 -6.19 -12.85
N ASP A 63 -1.25 -7.46 -13.08
CA ASP A 63 -1.73 -8.29 -14.19
C ASP A 63 -3.21 -8.70 -14.01
#